data_AF-A0A957YZH8-F1
#
_entry.id   AF-A0A957YZH8-F1
#
_cell.length_a   1.000
_cell.length_b   1.000
_cell.length_c   1.000
_cell.angle_alpha   90.00
_cell.angle_beta   90.00
_cell.angle_gamma   90.00
#
_symmetry.space_group_name_H-M   'P 1'
#
loop_
_entity.id
_entity.type
_entity.pdbx_description
1 polymer ?
#
loop_
_entity_poly.entity_id
_entity_poly.type
_entity_poly.pdbx_seq_one_letter_code
_entity_poly.pdbx_strand_id
1 'polypeptide(L)'
;IALSIFATALIGFVLAVRAHDFTHRVLQRMGAAIFPKLTRKVQDLLQAFVTGLDALPNKRSGILLIVTTLIYWGTNGVGYYLVMRGFGWDLPLAASFILLSIIVIAIMIPAGPAFLGTFHGAILAGLGIFGISATDAAAFGLVIYPLMIGINVACGLPFLFIGGDPKIGDIVRASQDTAL
;
A
#
# COMPACT_ATOMS: atom_id res chain seq x y z
N ILE A 1 -12.92 12.33 -5.00
CA ILE A 1 -12.05 12.28 -6.21
C ILE A 1 -10.86 11.33 -5.99
N ALA A 2 -9.88 11.61 -5.12
CA ALA A 2 -8.70 10.72 -4.95
C ALA A 2 -9.03 9.30 -4.43
N LEU A 3 -9.86 9.17 -3.39
CA LEU A 3 -10.35 7.87 -2.93
C LEU A 3 -11.13 7.13 -4.03
N SER A 4 -11.91 7.88 -4.82
CA SER A 4 -12.64 7.36 -5.97
C SER A 4 -11.67 6.89 -7.06
N ILE A 5 -10.60 7.62 -7.36
CA ILE A 5 -9.55 7.23 -8.32
C ILE A 5 -8.82 5.97 -7.83
N PHE A 6 -8.45 5.89 -6.55
CA PHE A 6 -7.82 4.69 -5.98
C PHE A 6 -8.77 3.50 -5.98
N ALA A 7 -10.02 3.68 -5.56
CA ALA A 7 -11.03 2.63 -5.61
C ALA A 7 -11.33 2.20 -7.04
N THR A 8 -11.42 3.13 -8.00
CA THR A 8 -11.60 2.84 -9.43
C THR A 8 -10.38 2.16 -10.03
N ALA A 9 -9.16 2.55 -9.64
CA ALA A 9 -7.93 1.88 -10.07
C ALA A 9 -7.83 0.46 -9.48
N LEU A 10 -8.19 0.29 -8.21
CA LEU A 10 -8.22 -1.01 -7.53
C LEU A 10 -9.30 -1.92 -8.11
N ILE A 11 -10.51 -1.39 -8.35
CA ILE A 11 -11.61 -2.11 -9.00
C ILE A 11 -11.25 -2.43 -10.45
N GLY A 12 -10.70 -1.47 -11.20
CA GLY A 12 -10.25 -1.66 -12.57
C GLY A 12 -9.13 -2.71 -12.66
N PHE A 13 -8.19 -2.70 -11.72
CA PHE A 13 -7.17 -3.73 -11.57
C PHE A 13 -7.79 -5.10 -11.27
N VAL A 14 -8.70 -5.20 -10.30
CA VAL A 14 -9.40 -6.45 -9.96
C VAL A 14 -10.25 -6.96 -11.13
N LEU A 15 -10.90 -6.09 -11.90
CA LEU A 15 -11.68 -6.45 -13.08
C LEU A 15 -10.78 -6.89 -14.25
N ALA A 16 -9.67 -6.20 -14.48
CA ALA A 16 -8.66 -6.61 -15.46
C ALA A 16 -8.04 -7.97 -15.12
N VAL A 17 -7.82 -8.23 -13.83
CA VAL A 17 -7.34 -9.53 -13.32
C VAL A 17 -8.40 -10.62 -13.50
N ARG A 18 -9.68 -10.32 -13.22
CA ARG A 18 -10.79 -11.26 -13.47
C ARG A 18 -10.97 -11.57 -14.95
N ALA A 19 -10.62 -10.65 -15.83
CA ALA A 19 -10.59 -10.85 -17.27
C ALA A 19 -9.24 -11.46 -17.73
N HIS A 20 -8.81 -12.52 -17.05
CA HIS A 20 -7.55 -13.25 -17.25
C HIS A 20 -7.16 -13.39 -18.73
N ASP A 21 -8.11 -13.77 -19.60
CA ASP A 21 -7.85 -14.02 -21.02
C ASP A 21 -7.80 -12.77 -21.92
N PHE A 22 -8.36 -11.65 -21.46
CA PHE A 22 -8.33 -10.36 -22.18
C PHE A 22 -7.02 -9.61 -21.86
N THR A 23 -6.61 -9.61 -20.60
CA THR A 23 -5.39 -8.93 -20.13
C THR A 23 -4.14 -9.57 -20.73
N HIS A 24 -4.07 -10.91 -20.79
CA HIS A 24 -2.98 -11.59 -21.50
C HIS A 24 -2.93 -11.26 -23.00
N ARG A 25 -4.08 -11.15 -23.67
CA ARG A 25 -4.17 -10.84 -25.12
C ARG A 25 -3.76 -9.41 -25.47
N VAL A 26 -4.22 -8.42 -24.70
CA VAL A 26 -3.88 -7.01 -24.92
C VAL A 26 -2.40 -6.76 -24.60
N LEU A 27 -1.90 -7.34 -23.50
CA LEU A 27 -0.52 -7.17 -23.08
C LEU A 27 0.47 -7.83 -24.06
N GLN A 28 0.13 -8.99 -24.63
CA GLN A 28 0.95 -9.61 -25.69
C GLN A 28 0.89 -8.87 -27.04
N ARG A 29 -0.27 -8.33 -27.43
CA ARG A 29 -0.40 -7.63 -28.72
C ARG A 29 0.20 -6.22 -28.72
N MET A 30 0.05 -5.48 -27.63
CA MET A 30 0.45 -4.06 -27.58
C MET A 30 1.72 -3.83 -26.76
N GLY A 31 1.93 -4.58 -25.67
CA GLY A 31 3.05 -4.37 -24.75
C GLY A 31 4.36 -5.03 -25.20
N ALA A 32 4.29 -6.24 -25.76
CA ALA A 32 5.48 -7.01 -26.12
C ALA A 32 6.32 -6.38 -27.24
N ALA A 33 5.68 -5.63 -28.13
CA ALA A 33 6.34 -4.95 -29.25
C ALA A 33 7.11 -3.68 -28.82
N ILE A 34 6.68 -3.01 -27.75
CA ILE A 34 7.23 -1.70 -27.34
C ILE A 34 8.14 -1.83 -26.12
N PHE A 35 7.75 -2.61 -25.10
CA PHE A 35 8.54 -2.81 -23.89
C PHE A 35 8.47 -4.27 -23.40
N PRO A 36 9.27 -5.20 -23.98
CA PRO A 36 9.19 -6.62 -23.70
C PRO A 36 9.55 -6.97 -22.23
N LYS A 37 10.53 -6.27 -21.64
CA LYS A 37 10.93 -6.49 -20.24
C LYS A 37 9.85 -6.08 -19.23
N LEU A 38 9.18 -4.95 -19.49
CA LEU A 38 8.09 -4.47 -18.63
C LEU A 38 6.87 -5.38 -18.75
N THR A 39 6.53 -5.79 -19.98
CA THR A 39 5.45 -6.74 -20.26
C THR A 39 5.62 -8.04 -19.48
N ARG A 40 6.82 -8.63 -19.51
CA ARG A 40 7.10 -9.88 -18.78
C ARG A 40 6.96 -9.70 -17.27
N LYS A 41 7.51 -8.60 -16.72
CA LYS A 41 7.41 -8.30 -15.29
C LYS A 41 5.97 -8.05 -14.83
N VAL A 42 5.16 -7.41 -15.67
CA VAL A 42 3.72 -7.22 -15.41
C VAL A 42 2.97 -8.55 -15.48
N GLN A 43 3.32 -9.44 -16.42
CA GLN A 43 2.76 -10.79 -16.49
C GLN A 43 3.10 -11.62 -15.25
N ASP A 44 4.36 -11.61 -14.82
CA ASP A 44 4.82 -12.32 -13.62
C ASP A 44 4.07 -11.82 -12.37
N LEU A 45 3.93 -10.49 -12.23
CA LEU A 45 3.18 -9.88 -11.14
C LEU A 45 1.68 -10.23 -11.19
N LEU A 46 1.08 -10.19 -12.38
CA LEU A 46 -0.32 -10.55 -12.59
C LEU A 46 -0.56 -12.03 -12.24
N GLN A 47 0.33 -12.91 -12.67
CA GLN A 47 0.23 -14.34 -12.38
C GLN A 47 0.41 -14.61 -10.89
N ALA A 48 1.39 -14.00 -10.23
CA ALA A 48 1.55 -14.10 -8.78
C ALA A 48 0.29 -13.62 -8.02
N PHE A 49 -0.33 -12.54 -8.47
CA PHE A 49 -1.55 -12.02 -7.88
C PHE A 49 -2.76 -12.94 -8.10
N VAL A 50 -2.94 -13.48 -9.32
CA VAL A 50 -4.00 -14.46 -9.62
C VAL A 50 -3.83 -15.71 -8.76
N THR A 51 -2.61 -16.26 -8.68
CA THR A 51 -2.31 -17.39 -7.79
C THR A 51 -2.63 -17.07 -6.33
N GLY A 52 -2.35 -15.84 -5.87
CA GLY A 52 -2.73 -15.38 -4.53
C GLY A 52 -4.24 -15.24 -4.32
N LEU A 53 -5.01 -14.90 -5.36
CA LEU A 53 -6.46 -14.89 -5.32
C LEU A 53 -7.06 -16.31 -5.36
N ASP A 54 -6.45 -17.23 -6.11
CA ASP A 54 -6.86 -18.64 -6.19
C ASP A 54 -6.59 -19.37 -4.88
N ALA A 55 -5.60 -18.92 -4.09
CA ALA A 55 -5.37 -19.39 -2.73
C ALA A 55 -6.50 -19.00 -1.75
N LEU A 56 -7.42 -18.11 -2.14
CA LEU A 56 -8.56 -17.76 -1.29
C LEU A 56 -9.62 -18.87 -1.34
N PRO A 57 -10.10 -19.36 -0.19
CA PRO A 57 -10.95 -20.55 -0.13
C PRO A 57 -12.33 -20.37 -0.77
N ASN A 58 -12.79 -19.12 -0.97
CA ASN A 58 -14.07 -18.82 -1.64
C ASN A 58 -14.16 -17.35 -2.07
N LYS A 59 -15.18 -17.05 -2.89
CA LYS A 59 -15.47 -15.69 -3.38
C LYS A 59 -15.70 -14.66 -2.26
N ARG A 60 -16.26 -15.10 -1.12
CA ARG A 60 -16.51 -14.23 0.05
C ARG A 60 -15.20 -13.75 0.66
N SER A 61 -14.18 -14.61 0.76
CA SER A 61 -12.84 -14.22 1.20
C SER A 61 -12.21 -13.16 0.27
N GLY A 62 -12.42 -13.27 -1.04
CA GLY A 62 -12.00 -12.25 -2.01
C GLY A 62 -12.69 -10.90 -1.82
N ILE A 63 -14.00 -10.89 -1.55
CA ILE A 63 -14.73 -9.66 -1.24
C ILE A 63 -14.23 -9.05 0.08
N LEU A 64 -14.04 -9.89 1.10
CA LEU A 64 -13.55 -9.46 2.41
C LEU A 64 -12.15 -8.85 2.30
N LEU A 65 -11.27 -9.43 1.50
CA LEU A 65 -9.95 -8.87 1.19
C LEU A 65 -10.08 -7.45 0.63
N ILE A 66 -10.86 -7.26 -0.43
CA ILE A 66 -11.04 -5.95 -1.09
C ILE A 66 -11.61 -4.92 -0.10
N VAL A 67 -12.66 -5.29 0.63
CA VAL A 67 -13.30 -4.41 1.62
C VAL A 67 -12.32 -4.02 2.71
N THR A 68 -11.56 -4.98 3.25
CA THR A 68 -10.56 -4.73 4.29
C THR A 68 -9.44 -3.83 3.78
N THR A 69 -8.97 -4.04 2.55
CA THR A 69 -7.98 -3.16 1.91
C THR A 69 -8.52 -1.74 1.73
N LEU A 70 -9.76 -1.57 1.28
CA LEU A 70 -10.39 -0.25 1.15
C LEU A 70 -10.55 0.45 2.50
N ILE A 71 -10.97 -0.27 3.54
CA ILE A 71 -11.07 0.27 4.90
C ILE A 71 -9.70 0.68 5.41
N TYR A 72 -8.67 -0.14 5.22
CA TYR A 72 -7.30 0.14 5.61
C TYR A 72 -6.78 1.44 4.96
N TRP A 73 -6.84 1.55 3.63
CA TRP A 73 -6.39 2.75 2.93
C TRP A 73 -7.24 3.97 3.22
N GLY A 74 -8.56 3.79 3.33
CA GLY A 74 -9.50 4.84 3.71
C GLY A 74 -9.17 5.43 5.09
N THR A 75 -8.91 4.55 6.05
CA THR A 75 -8.55 4.96 7.43
C THR A 75 -7.23 5.71 7.45
N ASN A 76 -6.22 5.28 6.69
CA ASN A 76 -4.95 6.00 6.56
C ASN A 76 -5.15 7.40 5.96
N GLY A 77 -5.83 7.49 4.82
CA GLY A 77 -6.06 8.77 4.15
C GLY A 77 -6.90 9.75 4.98
N VAL A 78 -7.93 9.25 5.67
CA VAL A 78 -8.73 10.05 6.61
C VAL A 78 -7.90 10.44 7.83
N GLY A 79 -7.08 9.56 8.39
CA GLY A 79 -6.20 9.86 9.51
C GLY A 79 -5.24 11.01 9.18
N TYR A 80 -4.61 10.97 8.00
CA TYR A 80 -3.73 12.05 7.54
C TYR A 80 -4.49 13.35 7.37
N TYR A 81 -5.70 13.29 6.81
CA TYR A 81 -6.57 14.46 6.68
C TYR A 81 -6.92 15.08 8.02
N LEU A 82 -7.30 14.28 9.02
CA LEU A 82 -7.63 14.77 10.35
C LEU A 82 -6.43 15.47 11.01
N VAL A 83 -5.23 14.94 10.84
CA VAL A 83 -4.01 15.59 11.34
C VAL A 83 -3.75 16.90 10.58
N MET A 84 -3.94 16.96 9.25
CA MET A 84 -3.81 18.21 8.48
C MET A 84 -4.78 19.28 9.00
N ARG A 85 -6.02 18.89 9.33
CA ARG A 85 -7.00 19.77 9.97
C ARG A 85 -6.57 20.22 11.36
N GLY A 86 -5.92 19.34 12.13
CA GLY A 86 -5.32 19.67 13.43
C GLY A 86 -4.19 20.70 13.34
N PHE A 87 -3.47 20.73 12.22
CA PHE A 87 -2.48 21.77 11.89
C PHE A 87 -3.12 23.07 11.36
N GLY A 88 -4.45 23.12 11.25
CA GLY A 88 -5.19 24.29 10.78
C GLY A 88 -5.18 24.48 9.26
N TRP A 89 -4.74 23.48 8.49
CA TRP A 89 -4.71 23.58 7.03
C TRP A 89 -6.06 23.24 6.43
N ASP A 90 -6.60 24.15 5.60
CA ASP A 90 -7.83 23.92 4.85
C ASP A 90 -7.56 23.26 3.48
N LEU A 91 -6.88 22.11 3.53
CA LEU A 91 -6.65 21.30 2.33
C LEU A 91 -7.86 20.40 2.06
N PRO A 92 -8.16 20.08 0.79
CA PRO A 92 -9.19 19.10 0.47
C PRO A 92 -8.76 17.70 0.91
N LEU A 93 -9.72 16.82 1.18
CA LEU A 93 -9.44 15.40 1.49
C LEU A 93 -8.55 14.73 0.42
N ALA A 94 -8.64 15.17 -0.83
CA ALA A 94 -7.77 14.67 -1.89
C ALA A 94 -6.28 14.86 -1.60
N ALA A 95 -5.89 15.92 -0.90
CA ALA A 95 -4.50 16.21 -0.56
C ALA A 95 -3.87 15.12 0.31
N SER A 96 -4.62 14.57 1.28
CA SER A 96 -4.12 13.50 2.14
C SER A 96 -3.88 12.19 1.38
N PHE A 97 -4.75 11.86 0.42
CA PHE A 97 -4.57 10.69 -0.44
C PHE A 97 -3.45 10.86 -1.46
N ILE A 98 -3.25 12.08 -1.98
CA ILE A 98 -2.09 12.40 -2.83
C ILE A 98 -0.81 12.22 -2.03
N LEU A 99 -0.74 12.80 -0.83
CA LEU A 99 0.39 12.66 0.07
C LEU A 99 0.67 11.18 0.41
N LEU A 100 -0.37 10.43 0.76
CA LEU A 100 -0.27 9.00 1.04
C LEU A 100 0.32 8.22 -0.14
N SER A 101 -0.10 8.54 -1.36
CA SER A 101 0.41 7.90 -2.58
C SER A 101 1.90 8.20 -2.80
N ILE A 102 2.33 9.45 -2.59
CA ILE A 102 3.73 9.87 -2.68
C ILE A 102 4.59 9.12 -1.65
N ILE A 103 4.10 9.02 -0.41
CA ILE A 103 4.79 8.28 0.66
C ILE A 103 4.94 6.80 0.30
N VAL A 104 3.88 6.14 -0.17
CA VAL A 104 3.93 4.72 -0.57
C VAL A 104 4.99 4.49 -1.64
N ILE A 105 5.05 5.35 -2.66
CA ILE A 105 6.08 5.26 -3.70
C ILE A 105 7.48 5.49 -3.12
N ALA A 106 7.64 6.47 -2.24
CA ALA A 106 8.94 6.81 -1.66
C ALA A 106 9.50 5.69 -0.76
N ILE A 107 8.66 5.03 0.05
CA ILE A 107 9.10 3.93 0.92
C ILE A 107 9.43 2.65 0.13
N MET A 108 8.95 2.52 -1.12
CA MET A 108 9.38 1.44 -2.03
C MET A 108 10.84 1.58 -2.44
N ILE A 109 11.42 2.78 -2.31
CA ILE A 109 12.86 2.99 -2.45
C ILE A 109 13.50 2.56 -1.12
N PRO A 110 14.24 1.43 -1.08
CA PRO A 110 14.84 0.95 0.16
C PRO A 110 15.89 1.97 0.63
N ALA A 111 15.58 2.70 1.70
CA ALA A 111 16.41 3.78 2.21
C ALA A 111 16.51 3.71 3.74
N GLY A 112 17.62 3.14 4.21
CA GLY A 112 17.99 3.09 5.62
C GLY A 112 17.02 2.30 6.54
N PRO A 113 17.40 2.11 7.81
CA PRO A 113 16.50 1.47 8.78
C PRO A 113 15.24 2.32 9.00
N ALA A 114 14.08 1.65 9.05
CA ALA A 114 12.77 2.23 9.32
C ALA A 114 12.24 3.28 8.30
N PHE A 115 12.86 3.43 7.12
CA PHE A 115 12.41 4.36 6.07
C PHE A 115 12.31 5.84 6.50
N LEU A 116 13.03 6.25 7.55
CA LEU A 116 12.94 7.60 8.11
C LEU A 116 13.19 8.69 7.05
N GLY A 117 14.25 8.53 6.26
CA GLY A 117 14.64 9.52 5.26
C GLY A 117 13.65 9.63 4.10
N THR A 118 13.26 8.50 3.50
CA THR A 118 12.30 8.49 2.39
C THR A 118 10.91 8.94 2.83
N PHE A 119 10.49 8.58 4.04
CA PHE A 119 9.21 9.03 4.60
C PHE A 119 9.17 10.55 4.77
N HIS A 120 10.15 11.14 5.47
CA HIS A 120 10.16 12.59 5.70
C HIS A 120 10.40 13.36 4.40
N GLY A 121 11.24 12.85 3.49
CA GLY A 121 11.41 13.42 2.16
C GLY A 121 10.11 13.44 1.36
N ALA A 122 9.32 12.36 1.43
CA ALA A 122 8.00 12.29 0.79
C ALA A 122 6.99 13.27 1.40
N ILE A 123 7.03 13.46 2.72
CA ILE A 123 6.19 14.46 3.40
C ILE A 123 6.50 15.86 2.90
N LEU A 124 7.79 16.24 2.87
CA LEU A 124 8.25 17.54 2.37
C LEU A 124 7.85 17.75 0.92
N ALA A 125 8.10 16.76 0.05
CA ALA A 125 7.75 16.84 -1.36
C ALA A 125 6.23 16.91 -1.58
N GLY A 126 5.47 16.05 -0.90
CA GLY A 126 4.02 15.94 -1.10
C GLY A 126 3.24 17.14 -0.57
N LEU A 127 3.60 17.66 0.61
CA LEU A 127 2.96 18.85 1.17
C LEU A 127 3.43 20.14 0.47
N GLY A 128 4.67 20.17 -0.04
CA GLY A 128 5.18 21.27 -0.85
C GLY A 128 4.34 21.55 -2.10
N ILE A 129 3.72 20.52 -2.71
CA ILE A 129 2.79 20.68 -3.84
C ILE A 129 1.59 21.56 -3.46
N PHE A 130 1.18 21.55 -2.19
CA PHE A 130 0.07 22.33 -1.66
C PHE A 130 0.52 23.66 -1.05
N GLY A 131 1.78 24.07 -1.25
CA GLY A 131 2.31 25.34 -0.76
C GLY A 131 2.62 25.36 0.75
N ILE A 132 2.62 24.20 1.41
CA ILE A 132 3.00 24.11 2.83
C ILE A 132 4.52 24.30 2.97
N SER A 133 4.93 25.08 3.96
CA SER A 133 6.35 25.35 4.21
C SER A 133 7.10 24.07 4.61
N ALA A 134 8.40 23.99 4.30
CA ALA A 134 9.21 22.83 4.68
C ALA A 134 9.24 22.61 6.20
N THR A 135 9.24 23.70 6.99
CA THR A 135 9.18 23.66 8.45
C THR A 135 7.88 23.03 8.94
N ASP A 136 6.74 23.47 8.40
CA ASP A 136 5.43 22.96 8.81
C ASP A 136 5.20 21.52 8.35
N ALA A 137 5.68 21.19 7.14
CA ALA A 137 5.65 19.83 6.62
C ALA A 137 6.54 18.88 7.46
N ALA A 138 7.72 19.32 7.89
CA ALA A 138 8.56 18.56 8.80
C ALA A 138 7.88 18.31 10.15
N ALA A 139 7.25 19.35 10.72
CA ALA A 139 6.47 19.21 11.96
C ALA A 139 5.31 18.21 11.81
N PHE A 140 4.60 18.25 10.67
CA PHE A 140 3.58 17.26 10.36
C PHE A 140 4.14 15.84 10.27
N GLY A 141 5.30 15.66 9.63
CA GLY A 141 6.01 14.38 9.57
C GLY A 141 6.35 13.83 10.96
N LEU A 142 6.83 14.70 11.87
CA LEU A 142 7.13 14.35 13.26
C LEU A 142 5.90 13.92 14.07
N VAL A 143 4.69 14.30 13.66
CA VAL A 143 3.44 13.85 14.30
C VAL A 143 2.96 12.54 13.69
N ILE A 144 2.90 12.46 12.35
CA ILE A 144 2.36 11.26 11.67
C ILE A 144 3.24 10.04 11.86
N TYR A 145 4.57 10.19 11.77
CA TYR A 145 5.47 9.04 11.81
C TYR A 145 5.35 8.22 13.11
N PRO A 146 5.44 8.82 14.33
CA PRO A 146 5.24 8.07 15.56
C PRO A 146 3.79 7.60 15.73
N LEU A 147 2.79 8.34 15.23
CA LEU A 147 1.39 7.89 15.25
C LEU A 147 1.21 6.61 14.43
N MET A 148 1.79 6.57 13.24
CA MET A 148 1.78 5.39 12.35
C MET A 148 2.45 4.20 13.03
N ILE A 149 3.65 4.37 13.57
CA ILE A 149 4.36 3.28 14.27
C ILE A 149 3.56 2.85 15.50
N GLY A 150 3.07 3.80 16.30
CA GLY A 150 2.32 3.54 17.53
C GLY A 150 1.06 2.72 17.26
N ILE A 151 0.29 3.06 16.22
CA ILE A 151 -0.90 2.29 15.83
C ILE A 151 -0.52 0.89 15.38
N ASN A 152 0.49 0.73 14.52
CA ASN A 152 0.91 -0.60 14.05
C ASN A 152 1.41 -1.49 15.20
N VAL A 153 2.21 -0.92 16.11
CA VAL A 153 2.67 -1.63 17.31
C VAL A 153 1.49 -1.96 18.22
N ALA A 154 0.58 -1.02 18.49
CA ALA A 154 -0.58 -1.25 19.34
C ALA A 154 -1.51 -2.34 18.78
N CYS A 155 -1.70 -2.40 17.46
CA CYS A 155 -2.50 -3.46 16.83
C CYS A 155 -1.78 -4.81 16.82
N GLY A 156 -0.45 -4.85 16.65
CA GLY A 156 0.32 -6.09 16.58
C GLY A 156 0.71 -6.68 17.94
N LEU A 157 0.97 -5.82 18.94
CA LEU A 157 1.51 -6.20 20.24
C LEU A 157 0.63 -7.20 21.01
N PRO A 158 -0.70 -7.07 21.07
CA PRO A 158 -1.55 -8.06 21.72
C PRO A 158 -1.42 -9.47 21.13
N PHE A 159 -1.18 -9.59 19.82
CA PHE A 159 -1.02 -10.90 19.17
C PHE A 159 0.26 -11.62 19.60
N LEU A 160 1.30 -10.89 20.03
CA LEU A 160 2.52 -11.50 20.59
C LEU A 160 2.29 -12.15 21.95
N PHE A 161 1.29 -11.67 22.71
CA PHE A 161 0.99 -12.19 24.05
C PHE A 161 -0.18 -13.19 24.06
N ILE A 162 -1.04 -13.14 23.04
CA ILE A 162 -2.21 -14.04 22.90
C ILE A 162 -1.87 -15.25 22.02
N GLY A 163 -0.97 -15.09 21.05
CA GLY A 163 -0.49 -16.18 20.21
C GLY A 163 0.51 -17.05 20.97
N GLY A 164 0.04 -18.16 21.55
CA GLY A 164 0.93 -19.23 21.99
C GLY A 164 1.75 -19.73 20.80
N ASP A 165 3.06 -19.47 20.85
CA ASP A 165 4.15 -19.92 19.99
C ASP A 165 3.81 -20.72 18.72
N PRO A 166 4.04 -20.17 17.52
CA PRO A 166 5.01 -20.74 16.62
C PRO A 166 6.35 -20.11 16.97
N LYS A 167 7.28 -20.91 17.50
CA LYS A 167 8.65 -20.42 17.74
C LYS A 167 9.16 -19.88 16.40
N ILE A 168 9.97 -18.83 16.41
CA ILE A 168 10.59 -18.34 15.16
C ILE A 168 11.28 -19.49 14.39
N GLY A 169 11.79 -20.50 15.11
CA GLY A 169 12.32 -21.74 14.51
C GLY A 169 11.31 -22.59 13.74
N ASP A 170 10.03 -22.60 14.13
CA ASP A 170 8.97 -23.35 13.45
C ASP A 170 8.54 -22.65 12.15
N ILE A 171 8.56 -21.31 12.13
CA ILE A 171 8.31 -20.51 10.93
C ILE A 171 9.47 -20.66 9.93
N VAL A 172 10.72 -20.65 10.43
CA VAL A 172 11.92 -20.87 9.61
C VAL A 172 11.94 -22.29 9.04
N ARG A 173 11.59 -23.31 9.83
CA ARG A 173 11.47 -24.70 9.33
C ARG A 173 10.37 -24.86 8.29
N ALA A 174 9.18 -24.31 8.53
CA ALA A 174 8.07 -24.37 7.57
C ALA A 174 8.41 -23.66 6.24
N SER A 175 9.23 -22.59 6.28
CA SER A 175 9.70 -21.91 5.07
C SER A 175 10.74 -22.71 4.27
N GLN A 176 11.51 -23.59 4.93
CA GLN A 176 12.50 -24.46 4.28
C GLN A 176 11.85 -25.71 3.68
N ASP A 177 10.83 -26.26 4.34
CA ASP A 177 10.12 -27.46 3.84
C ASP A 177 9.26 -27.18 2.61
N THR A 178 8.87 -25.92 2.36
CA THR A 178 8.08 -25.54 1.16
C THR A 178 8.98 -25.29 -0.07
N ALA A 179 10.31 -25.35 0.08
CA ALA A 179 11.30 -25.12 -0.99
C ALA A 179 11.89 -26.42 -1.59
N LEU A 180 11.33 -27.59 -1.24
CA LEU A 180 11.63 -28.90 -1.85
C LEU A 180 10.44 -29.41 -2.66
#